data_AF-A0A9P6WUE4-F1
#
_entry.id   AF-A0A9P6WUE4-F1
#
_cell.length_a   1.000
_cell.length_b   1.000
_cell.length_c   1.000
_cell.angle_alpha   90.00
_cell.angle_beta   90.00
_cell.angle_gamma   90.00
#
_symmetry.space_group_name_H-M   'P 1'
#
loop_
_entity.id
_entity.type
_entity.pdbx_description
1 polymer ?
#
loop_
_entity_poly.entity_id
_entity_poly.type
_entity_poly.pdbx_seq_one_letter_code
_entity_poly.pdbx_strand_id
1 'polypeptide(L)'
;MAFVREILPGGLTTPDDILALANAISDRVAYEPGTTDVTTAASQVLTMGHGVCQDHAHLFLACVRGLGVPARYVSGYVHTTTAHSASHAWADVWLADIGWTSVDITNRQFASDSHCRLAVARDYDSASPVRGVRSGGGEESMEISVQVQTSGQQ
;
A
#
# COMPACT_ATOMS: atom_id res chain seq x y z
N MET A 1 -16.27 9.67 -3.43
CA MET A 1 -16.40 9.73 -4.90
C MET A 1 -16.11 11.10 -5.51
N ALA A 2 -16.48 12.22 -4.88
CA ALA A 2 -16.14 13.56 -5.41
C ALA A 2 -14.63 13.75 -5.63
N PHE A 3 -13.81 13.39 -4.64
CA PHE A 3 -12.34 13.41 -4.71
C PHE A 3 -11.78 12.73 -5.97
N VAL A 4 -12.18 11.49 -6.24
CA VAL A 4 -11.65 10.71 -7.36
C VAL A 4 -12.09 11.29 -8.70
N ARG A 5 -13.32 11.79 -8.80
CA ARG A 5 -13.85 12.39 -10.03
C ARG A 5 -13.19 13.73 -10.38
N GLU A 6 -12.70 14.45 -9.37
CA GLU A 6 -11.93 15.69 -9.56
C GLU A 6 -10.56 15.39 -10.19
N ILE A 7 -9.89 14.34 -9.73
CA ILE A 7 -8.56 13.93 -10.22
C ILE A 7 -8.68 13.21 -11.57
N LEU A 8 -9.63 12.29 -11.67
CA LEU A 8 -9.79 11.37 -12.79
C LEU A 8 -11.19 11.52 -13.40
N PRO A 9 -11.49 12.64 -14.09
CA PRO A 9 -12.81 12.87 -14.69
C PRO A 9 -13.16 11.83 -15.77
N GLY A 10 -12.15 11.26 -16.44
CA GLY A 10 -12.28 10.21 -17.44
C GLY A 10 -12.26 8.78 -16.90
N GLY A 11 -12.10 8.59 -15.58
CA GLY A 11 -11.82 7.29 -14.97
C GLY A 11 -10.33 6.95 -14.95
N LEU A 12 -10.00 5.72 -14.56
CA LEU A 12 -8.62 5.22 -14.47
C LEU A 12 -8.39 4.22 -15.60
N THR A 13 -7.64 4.61 -16.63
CA THR A 13 -7.40 3.75 -17.81
C THR A 13 -5.93 3.68 -18.21
N THR A 14 -5.10 4.59 -17.72
CA THR A 14 -3.67 4.68 -18.07
C THR A 14 -2.76 4.59 -16.84
N PRO A 15 -1.45 4.29 -17.03
CA PRO A 15 -0.47 4.39 -15.96
C PRO A 15 -0.38 5.81 -15.35
N ASP A 16 -0.57 6.86 -16.17
CA ASP A 16 -0.51 8.24 -15.68
C ASP A 16 -1.67 8.54 -14.72
N ASP A 17 -2.86 7.98 -14.96
CA ASP A 17 -4.01 8.08 -14.04
C ASP A 17 -3.70 7.43 -12.68
N ILE A 18 -2.99 6.30 -12.69
CA ILE A 18 -2.55 5.61 -11.48
C ILE A 18 -1.64 6.53 -10.65
N LEU A 19 -0.63 7.13 -11.29
CA LEU A 19 0.29 8.04 -10.60
C LEU A 19 -0.41 9.33 -10.15
N ALA A 20 -1.30 9.89 -10.96
CA ALA A 20 -2.07 11.07 -10.59
C ALA A 20 -2.89 10.84 -9.31
N LEU A 21 -3.57 9.70 -9.21
CA LEU A 21 -4.32 9.33 -8.01
C LEU A 21 -3.40 9.03 -6.82
N ALA A 22 -2.27 8.35 -7.04
CA ALA A 22 -1.30 8.08 -5.98
C ALA A 22 -0.73 9.38 -5.39
N ASN A 23 -0.33 10.32 -6.25
CA ASN A 23 0.16 11.64 -5.86
C ASN A 23 -0.88 12.40 -5.05
N ALA A 24 -2.11 12.48 -5.54
CA ALA A 24 -3.17 13.23 -4.87
C ALA A 24 -3.54 12.64 -3.50
N ILE A 25 -3.46 11.32 -3.32
CA ILE A 25 -3.62 10.69 -2.01
C ILE A 25 -2.46 11.06 -1.09
N SER A 26 -1.22 10.92 -1.56
CA SER A 26 -0.03 11.24 -0.76
C SER A 26 0.12 12.73 -0.45
N ASP A 27 -0.48 13.62 -1.26
CA ASP A 27 -0.53 15.07 -0.97
C ASP A 27 -1.59 15.40 0.09
N ARG A 28 -2.67 14.61 0.19
CA ARG A 28 -3.72 14.81 1.20
C ARG A 28 -3.46 14.10 2.50
N VAL A 29 -2.68 13.02 2.46
CA VAL A 29 -2.35 12.20 3.63
C VAL A 29 -0.84 12.16 3.76
N ALA A 30 -0.33 12.88 4.75
CA ALA A 30 1.08 12.88 5.08
C ALA A 30 1.50 11.52 5.66
N TYR A 31 2.66 11.02 5.26
CA TYR A 31 3.20 9.79 5.83
C TYR A 31 3.76 10.05 7.23
N GLU A 32 3.20 9.41 8.25
CA GLU A 32 3.61 9.59 9.65
C GLU A 32 3.55 8.24 10.41
N PRO A 33 4.71 7.59 10.63
CA PRO A 33 4.77 6.33 11.38
C PRO A 33 4.19 6.43 12.79
N GLY A 34 3.46 5.40 13.23
CA GLY A 34 2.93 5.30 14.60
C GLY A 34 1.65 6.09 14.88
N THR A 35 1.01 6.66 13.86
CA THR A 35 -0.20 7.49 14.01
C THR A 35 -1.52 6.73 13.84
N THR A 36 -1.48 5.58 13.19
CA THR A 36 -2.67 4.75 12.90
C THR A 36 -2.45 3.31 13.31
N ASP A 37 -3.55 2.60 13.56
CA ASP A 37 -3.56 1.15 13.74
C ASP A 37 -4.26 0.44 12.58
N VAL A 38 -4.16 -0.88 12.55
CA VAL A 38 -4.69 -1.72 11.47
C VAL A 38 -6.21 -1.65 11.30
N THR A 39 -6.94 -1.09 12.27
CA THR A 39 -8.40 -0.96 12.26
C THR A 39 -8.89 0.39 11.76
N THR A 40 -7.99 1.34 11.52
CA THR A 40 -8.32 2.69 11.05
C THR A 40 -8.96 2.65 9.66
N ALA A 41 -10.18 3.16 9.51
CA ALA A 41 -10.86 3.14 8.22
C ALA A 41 -10.27 4.20 7.27
N ALA A 42 -10.17 3.87 5.98
CA ALA A 42 -9.63 4.77 4.96
C ALA A 42 -10.28 6.18 4.96
N SER A 43 -11.60 6.27 5.16
CA SER A 43 -12.31 7.55 5.28
C SER A 43 -11.87 8.41 6.47
N GLN A 44 -11.48 7.77 7.57
CA GLN A 44 -10.98 8.47 8.76
C GLN A 44 -9.59 9.02 8.50
N VAL A 45 -8.70 8.23 7.88
CA VAL A 45 -7.36 8.68 7.48
C VAL A 45 -7.45 9.90 6.56
N LEU A 46 -8.34 9.87 5.56
CA LEU A 46 -8.54 11.02 4.67
C LEU A 46 -8.98 12.28 5.42
N THR A 47 -9.71 12.13 6.53
CA THR A 47 -10.14 13.24 7.38
C THR A 47 -9.02 13.72 8.30
N MET A 48 -8.20 12.80 8.82
CA MET A 48 -7.06 13.09 9.69
C MET A 48 -5.89 13.73 8.94
N GLY A 49 -5.72 13.41 7.66
CA GLY A 49 -4.67 13.96 6.80
C GLY A 49 -3.27 13.39 7.06
N HIS A 50 -3.17 12.32 7.85
CA HIS A 50 -1.92 11.59 8.10
C HIS A 50 -2.17 10.10 8.28
N GLY A 51 -1.18 9.28 7.94
CA GLY A 51 -1.26 7.81 8.06
C GLY A 51 0.02 7.11 7.61
N VAL A 52 -0.03 5.79 7.49
CA VAL A 52 1.12 4.96 7.09
C VAL A 52 0.90 4.30 5.72
N CYS A 53 1.85 3.46 5.28
CA CYS A 53 1.83 2.85 3.95
C CYS A 53 0.59 1.97 3.72
N GLN A 54 0.11 1.31 4.77
CA GLN A 54 -1.15 0.57 4.77
C GLN A 54 -2.33 1.47 4.44
N ASP A 55 -2.41 2.66 5.05
CA ASP A 55 -3.52 3.58 4.85
C ASP A 55 -3.54 4.14 3.42
N HIS A 56 -2.37 4.50 2.90
CA HIS A 56 -2.22 4.91 1.50
C HIS A 56 -2.70 3.84 0.53
N ALA A 57 -2.27 2.58 0.72
CA ALA A 57 -2.71 1.46 -0.10
C ALA A 57 -4.23 1.25 0.01
N HIS A 58 -4.81 1.31 1.21
CA HIS A 58 -6.25 1.15 1.40
C HIS A 58 -7.08 2.27 0.79
N LEU A 59 -6.66 3.53 0.94
CA LEU A 59 -7.27 4.69 0.30
C LEU A 59 -7.29 4.55 -1.21
N PHE A 60 -6.15 4.17 -1.77
CA PHE A 60 -5.99 3.99 -3.20
C PHE A 60 -6.89 2.85 -3.70
N LEU A 61 -6.89 1.69 -3.04
CA LEU A 61 -7.77 0.57 -3.38
C LEU A 61 -9.26 0.94 -3.31
N ALA A 62 -9.67 1.70 -2.30
CA ALA A 62 -11.05 2.16 -2.17
C ALA A 62 -11.45 3.07 -3.34
N CYS A 63 -10.55 3.96 -3.77
CA CYS A 63 -10.77 4.84 -4.91
C CYS A 63 -10.88 4.06 -6.22
N VAL A 64 -9.92 3.18 -6.50
CA VAL A 64 -9.84 2.41 -7.75
C VAL A 64 -11.01 1.42 -7.87
N ARG A 65 -11.34 0.70 -6.80
CA ARG A 65 -12.52 -0.19 -6.77
C ARG A 65 -13.82 0.59 -6.89
N GLY A 66 -13.86 1.81 -6.35
CA GLY A 66 -14.97 2.74 -6.52
C GLY A 66 -15.23 3.16 -7.97
N LEU A 67 -14.20 3.09 -8.83
CA LEU A 67 -14.30 3.29 -10.27
C LEU A 67 -14.64 2.01 -11.05
N GLY A 68 -14.84 0.89 -10.36
CA GLY A 68 -15.09 -0.41 -10.99
C GLY A 68 -13.85 -1.10 -11.56
N VAL A 69 -12.65 -0.57 -11.28
CA VAL A 69 -11.39 -1.14 -11.75
C VAL A 69 -10.89 -2.20 -10.76
N PRO A 70 -10.53 -3.43 -11.21
CA PRO A 70 -9.95 -4.44 -10.34
C PRO A 70 -8.63 -3.97 -9.72
N ALA A 71 -8.52 -4.05 -8.40
CA ALA A 71 -7.32 -3.71 -7.67
C ALA A 71 -7.12 -4.62 -6.46
N ARG A 72 -5.87 -4.92 -6.12
CA ARG A 72 -5.47 -5.84 -5.05
C ARG A 72 -4.39 -5.24 -4.15
N TYR A 73 -4.50 -5.51 -2.86
CA TYR A 73 -3.53 -5.11 -1.86
C TYR A 73 -2.28 -5.97 -1.98
N VAL A 74 -1.12 -5.35 -1.81
CA VAL A 74 0.17 -6.04 -1.82
C VAL A 74 0.94 -5.68 -0.57
N SER A 75 1.48 -6.69 0.10
CA SER A 75 2.41 -6.53 1.21
C SER A 75 3.75 -7.18 0.87
N GLY A 76 4.80 -6.67 1.49
CA GLY A 76 6.14 -7.21 1.31
C GLY A 76 7.19 -6.32 1.94
N TYR A 77 8.34 -6.24 1.28
CA TYR A 77 9.46 -5.45 1.73
C TYR A 77 9.98 -4.56 0.61
N VAL A 78 10.42 -3.35 0.96
CA VAL A 78 11.15 -2.48 0.04
C VAL A 78 12.60 -2.39 0.48
N HIS A 79 13.50 -2.66 -0.46
CA HIS A 79 14.92 -2.39 -0.26
C HIS A 79 15.18 -0.90 -0.43
N THR A 80 15.62 -0.24 0.64
CA THR A 80 16.02 1.17 0.60
C THR A 80 17.51 1.28 0.87
N THR A 81 18.17 2.27 0.28
CA THR A 81 19.61 2.49 0.47
C THR A 81 19.95 3.06 1.85
N THR A 82 18.96 3.57 2.57
CA THR A 82 19.12 4.34 3.81
C THR A 82 18.60 3.64 5.07
N ALA A 83 17.79 2.57 4.93
CA ALA A 83 17.27 1.80 6.05
C ALA A 83 17.26 0.30 5.72
N HIS A 84 17.38 -0.54 6.76
CA HIS A 84 17.08 -1.98 6.68
C HIS A 84 15.73 -2.18 5.99
N SER A 85 15.59 -3.27 5.23
CA SER A 85 14.37 -3.62 4.49
C SER A 85 13.13 -3.42 5.36
N ALA A 86 12.29 -2.46 4.98
CA ALA A 86 11.09 -2.13 5.74
C ALA A 86 9.91 -2.94 5.21
N SER A 87 9.09 -3.46 6.13
CA SER A 87 7.77 -3.96 5.73
C SER A 87 6.99 -2.82 5.08
N HIS A 88 6.37 -3.10 3.94
CA HIS A 88 5.72 -2.09 3.13
C HIS A 88 4.42 -2.61 2.52
N ALA A 89 3.57 -1.66 2.16
CA ALA A 89 2.27 -1.90 1.55
C ALA A 89 2.08 -1.03 0.31
N TRP A 90 1.55 -1.64 -0.74
CA TRP A 90 1.27 -0.99 -2.02
C TRP A 90 0.08 -1.67 -2.71
N ALA A 91 -0.22 -1.29 -3.96
CA ALA A 91 -1.35 -1.84 -4.70
C ALA A 91 -0.97 -2.31 -6.10
N ASP A 92 -1.68 -3.33 -6.60
CA ASP A 92 -1.74 -3.62 -8.03
C ASP A 92 -3.11 -3.23 -8.59
N VAL A 93 -3.11 -2.65 -9.78
CA VAL A 93 -4.29 -2.23 -10.54
C VAL A 93 -4.33 -2.95 -11.88
N TRP A 94 -5.51 -3.36 -12.32
CA TRP A 94 -5.68 -3.96 -13.64
C TRP A 94 -5.98 -2.87 -14.69
N LEU A 95 -5.07 -2.71 -15.66
CA LEU A 95 -5.29 -1.93 -16.87
C LEU A 95 -5.57 -2.86 -18.03
N ALA A 96 -6.59 -2.57 -18.85
CA ALA A 96 -7.05 -3.51 -19.89
C ALA A 96 -5.95 -3.90 -20.89
N ASP A 97 -5.11 -2.95 -21.29
CA ASP A 97 -4.08 -3.15 -22.32
C ASP A 97 -2.70 -3.54 -21.77
N ILE A 98 -2.52 -3.47 -20.44
CA ILE A 98 -1.20 -3.67 -19.78
C ILE A 98 -1.24 -4.84 -18.78
N GLY A 99 -2.40 -5.13 -18.20
CA GLY A 99 -2.57 -6.10 -17.13
C GLY A 99 -2.34 -5.51 -15.74
N TRP A 100 -1.79 -6.30 -14.83
CA TRP A 100 -1.52 -5.87 -13.46
C TRP A 100 -0.34 -4.89 -13.41
N THR A 101 -0.60 -3.65 -13.02
CA THR A 101 0.39 -2.59 -12.82
C THR A 101 0.52 -2.28 -11.32
N SER A 102 1.74 -2.40 -10.79
CA SER A 102 2.04 -2.21 -9.36
C SER A 102 2.47 -0.77 -9.05
N VAL A 103 1.79 -0.11 -8.12
CA VAL A 103 2.07 1.26 -7.70
C VAL A 103 2.31 1.33 -6.20
N ASP A 104 3.39 2.00 -5.82
CA ASP A 104 3.73 2.39 -4.46
C ASP A 104 3.25 3.82 -4.22
N ILE A 105 2.14 3.94 -3.50
CA ILE A 105 1.48 5.23 -3.24
C ILE A 105 2.30 6.09 -2.29
N THR A 106 2.96 5.46 -1.32
CA THR A 106 3.78 6.16 -0.32
C THR A 106 5.00 6.79 -0.96
N ASN A 107 5.64 6.08 -1.90
CA ASN A 107 6.81 6.56 -2.62
C ASN A 107 6.50 7.21 -3.98
N ARG A 108 5.21 7.33 -4.34
CA ARG A 108 4.73 8.00 -5.56
C ARG A 108 5.37 7.47 -6.85
N GLN A 109 5.54 6.16 -6.93
CA GLN A 109 6.23 5.51 -8.04
C GLN A 109 5.61 4.15 -8.37
N PHE A 110 5.93 3.62 -9.55
CA PHE A 110 5.67 2.21 -9.82
C PHE A 110 6.65 1.32 -9.03
N ALA A 111 6.19 0.13 -8.68
CA ALA A 111 7.04 -0.87 -8.05
C ALA A 111 8.14 -1.30 -9.02
N SER A 112 9.36 -1.50 -8.50
CA SER A 112 10.53 -1.91 -9.27
C SER A 112 11.17 -3.15 -8.63
N ASP A 113 12.38 -3.49 -9.07
CA ASP A 113 13.16 -4.61 -8.50
C ASP A 113 13.50 -4.41 -7.02
N SER A 114 13.32 -3.20 -6.46
CA SER A 114 13.44 -2.94 -5.02
C SER A 114 12.26 -3.45 -4.19
N HIS A 115 11.14 -3.84 -4.82
CA HIS A 115 9.92 -4.29 -4.16
C HIS A 115 9.86 -5.82 -4.11
N CYS A 116 10.16 -6.39 -2.96
CA CYS A 116 9.99 -7.81 -2.69
C CYS A 116 8.54 -8.09 -2.27
N ARG A 117 7.71 -8.55 -3.21
CA ARG A 117 6.32 -8.97 -2.95
C ARG A 117 6.28 -10.23 -2.09
N LEU A 118 5.56 -10.18 -0.97
CA LEU A 118 5.34 -11.32 -0.08
C LEU A 118 3.93 -11.90 -0.23
N ALA A 119 2.90 -11.04 -0.18
CA ALA A 119 1.50 -11.48 -0.29
C ALA A 119 0.66 -10.51 -1.12
N VAL A 120 -0.41 -11.05 -1.72
CA VAL A 120 -1.37 -10.31 -2.53
C VAL A 120 -2.77 -10.75 -2.14
N ALA A 121 -3.62 -9.81 -1.73
CA ALA A 121 -4.98 -10.12 -1.31
C ALA A 121 -5.95 -8.95 -1.49
N ARG A 122 -7.16 -9.05 -0.92
CA ARG A 122 -8.15 -7.98 -0.97
C ARG A 122 -7.76 -6.77 -0.11
N ASP A 123 -7.13 -7.00 1.02
CA ASP A 123 -6.88 -6.04 2.09
C ASP A 123 -5.70 -6.51 2.94
N TYR A 124 -5.26 -5.66 3.88
CA TYR A 124 -4.22 -5.98 4.84
C TYR A 124 -4.52 -7.25 5.66
N ASP A 125 -5.75 -7.41 6.15
CA ASP A 125 -6.17 -8.58 6.95
C ASP A 125 -5.89 -9.92 6.26
N SER A 126 -5.99 -9.94 4.93
CA SER A 126 -5.76 -11.11 4.11
C SER A 126 -4.31 -11.22 3.58
N ALA A 127 -3.52 -10.15 3.69
CA ALA A 127 -2.14 -10.06 3.19
C ALA A 127 -1.11 -9.82 4.31
N SER A 128 -1.49 -9.86 5.59
CA SER A 128 -0.57 -9.56 6.68
C SER A 128 0.57 -10.58 6.73
N PRO A 129 1.84 -10.14 6.82
CA PRO A 129 3.01 -11.03 6.88
C PRO A 129 3.01 -11.93 8.12
N VAL A 130 2.43 -11.46 9.22
CA VAL A 130 2.31 -12.20 10.47
C VAL A 130 0.88 -12.07 10.98
N ARG A 131 0.24 -13.21 11.25
CA ARG A 131 -1.09 -13.28 11.86
C ARG A 131 -1.03 -14.19 13.07
N GLY A 132 -1.39 -13.65 14.23
CA GLY A 132 -1.48 -14.39 15.49
C GLY A 132 -2.93 -14.42 15.98
N VAL A 133 -3.30 -15.51 16.64
CA VAL A 133 -4.52 -15.57 17.46
C VAL A 133 -4.05 -15.80 18.89
N ARG A 134 -4.46 -14.92 19.80
CA ARG A 134 -4.16 -15.03 21.22
C ARG A 134 -5.33 -15.64 21.96
N SER A 135 -5.07 -16.63 22.81
CA SER A 135 -6.05 -17.18 23.76
C SER A 135 -5.42 -17.23 25.16
N GLY A 136 -5.90 -16.41 26.10
CA GLY A 136 -5.37 -16.29 27.47
C GLY A 136 -4.81 -14.89 27.82
N GLY A 137 -4.04 -14.79 28.92
CA GLY A 137 -3.39 -13.57 29.44
C GLY A 137 -1.88 -13.77 29.71
N GLY A 138 -1.10 -12.69 29.84
CA GLY A 138 0.37 -12.69 30.02
C GLY A 138 1.10 -11.63 29.17
N GLU A 139 2.39 -11.41 29.41
CA GLU A 139 3.28 -10.67 28.48
C GLU A 139 3.89 -11.65 27.48
N GLU A 140 3.87 -11.29 26.21
CA GLU A 140 4.47 -12.07 25.12
C GLU A 140 5.29 -11.11 24.26
N SER A 141 6.51 -11.50 23.90
CA SER A 141 7.37 -10.75 23.00
C SER A 141 7.76 -11.62 21.81
N MET A 142 7.81 -11.01 20.64
CA MET A 142 8.26 -11.64 19.40
C MET A 142 9.33 -10.74 18.79
N GLU A 143 10.50 -11.31 18.53
CA GLU A 143 11.59 -10.65 17.82
C GLU A 143 11.62 -11.16 16.39
N ILE A 144 11.62 -10.24 15.41
CA ILE A 144 11.62 -10.56 13.99
C ILE A 144 12.78 -9.81 13.35
N SER A 145 13.61 -10.54 12.59
CA SER A 145 14.69 -9.98 11.78
C SER A 145 14.49 -10.37 10.33
N VAL A 146 14.54 -9.38 9.42
CA VAL A 146 14.36 -9.57 7.97
C VAL A 146 15.49 -8.88 7.22
N GLN A 147 16.12 -9.62 6.32
CA GLN A 147 17.17 -9.11 5.44
C GLN A 147 16.78 -9.34 3.98
N VAL A 148 16.73 -8.27 3.19
CA VAL A 148 16.49 -8.30 1.74
C VAL A 148 17.78 -7.85 1.05
N GLN A 149 18.25 -8.66 0.10
CA GLN A 149 19.47 -8.41 -0.67
C GLN A 149 19.18 -8.55 -2.17
N THR A 150 19.86 -7.75 -2.98
CA THR A 150 19.85 -7.90 -4.44
C THR A 150 20.60 -9.18 -4.84
N SER A 151 20.01 -10.03 -5.68
CA SER A 151 20.71 -11.19 -6.24
C SER A 151 21.80 -10.71 -7.21
N GLY A 152 23.07 -10.77 -6.77
CA GLY A 152 24.23 -10.30 -7.52
C GLY A 152 25.49 -10.08 -6.68
N GLN A 153 25.39 -10.14 -5.35
CA GLN A 153 26.52 -10.20 -4.43
C GLN A 153 26.57 -11.57 -3.76
N GLN A 154 27.23 -12.53 -4.42
CA GLN A 154 27.87 -13.68 -3.77
C GLN A 154 29.35 -13.65 -4.15
#